data_AF-A0ABD0LAV9-F1
#
_entry.id   AF-A0ABD0LAV9-F1
#
_cell.length_a   1.000
_cell.length_b   1.000
_cell.length_c   1.000
_cell.angle_alpha   90.00
_cell.angle_beta   90.00
_cell.angle_gamma   90.00
#
_symmetry.space_group_name_H-M   'P 1'
#
loop_
_entity.id
_entity.type
_entity.pdbx_description
1 polymer ?
#
loop_
_entity_poly.entity_id
_entity_poly.type
_entity_poly.pdbx_seq_one_letter_code
_entity_poly.pdbx_strand_id
1 'polypeptide(L)'
;MNLSSLSILLLVVVATLPGSQGRMVDALYDSSVNFTCDPAGLNMTTLEPGQVTRIWLLPTAEVLTAGTTGHARVDVLNDGRVLHVRSVNDEDFGVYYCVVRVFTGEYLAVRHGINVNGAYWGDLFKQYYDNLITGRILLQPSRCPSATSPN
;
A
#
# COMPACT_ATOMS: atom_id res chain seq x y z
N MET A 1 -12.28 60.27 2.09
CA MET A 1 -11.26 59.77 1.14
C MET A 1 -10.81 58.41 1.64
N ASN A 2 -10.91 57.41 0.77
CA ASN A 2 -10.95 55.97 1.04
C ASN A 2 -9.69 55.41 1.75
N LEU A 3 -9.88 54.62 2.80
CA LEU A 3 -8.89 53.64 3.26
C LEU A 3 -9.10 52.34 2.48
N SER A 4 -8.37 52.16 1.38
CA SER A 4 -8.42 50.94 0.57
C SER A 4 -7.46 49.87 1.11
N SER A 5 -8.06 48.87 1.76
CA SER A 5 -7.81 47.43 1.61
C SER A 5 -6.40 46.88 1.92
N LEU A 6 -6.19 46.40 3.16
CA LEU A 6 -5.21 45.36 3.45
C LEU A 6 -5.81 43.98 3.09
N SER A 7 -5.21 43.28 2.13
CA SER A 7 -5.52 41.88 1.84
C SER A 7 -4.59 40.99 2.65
N ILE A 8 -5.12 40.26 3.64
CA ILE A 8 -4.37 39.26 4.40
C ILE A 8 -4.37 37.96 3.59
N LEU A 9 -3.23 37.59 3.04
CA LEU A 9 -3.03 36.32 2.36
C LEU A 9 -2.89 35.22 3.42
N LEU A 10 -3.97 34.47 3.68
CA LEU A 10 -3.96 33.32 4.58
C LEU A 10 -3.25 32.14 3.90
N LEU A 11 -1.94 32.00 4.14
CA LEU A 11 -1.19 30.80 3.77
C LEU A 11 -1.61 29.65 4.69
N VAL A 12 -2.50 28.79 4.21
CA VAL A 12 -2.80 27.52 4.87
C VAL A 12 -1.64 26.58 4.62
N VAL A 13 -0.69 26.50 5.57
CA VAL A 13 0.34 25.47 5.58
C VAL A 13 -0.32 24.19 6.09
N VAL A 14 -0.70 23.31 5.16
CA VAL A 14 -1.12 21.96 5.51
C VAL A 14 0.14 21.19 5.92
N ALA A 15 0.38 21.09 7.22
CA ALA A 15 1.40 20.21 7.75
C ALA A 15 0.98 18.76 7.51
N THR A 16 1.49 18.14 6.44
CA THR A 16 1.42 16.69 6.28
C THR A 16 2.30 16.08 7.36
N LEU A 17 1.70 15.63 8.46
CA LEU A 17 2.39 14.74 9.40
C LEU A 17 2.90 13.56 8.57
N PRO A 18 4.20 13.20 8.62
CA PRO A 18 4.68 11.96 8.02
C PRO A 18 4.18 10.80 8.88
N GLY A 19 2.87 10.54 8.86
CA GLY A 19 2.34 9.24 9.21
C GLY A 19 2.91 8.30 8.16
N SER A 20 3.75 7.34 8.57
CA SER A 20 4.47 6.53 7.60
C SER A 20 3.44 5.84 6.70
N GLN A 21 3.43 6.28 5.44
CA GLN A 21 2.58 5.69 4.42
C GLN A 21 3.25 4.39 4.01
N GLY A 22 2.42 3.38 3.83
CA GLY A 22 2.89 2.13 3.26
C GLY A 22 3.53 2.36 1.89
N ARG A 23 4.53 1.53 1.58
CA ARG A 23 5.42 1.73 0.43
C ARG A 23 5.04 0.76 -0.69
N MET A 24 4.73 1.30 -1.86
CA MET A 24 4.62 0.54 -3.11
C MET A 24 5.95 0.65 -3.85
N VAL A 25 6.49 -0.47 -4.32
CA VAL A 25 7.76 -0.50 -5.04
C VAL A 25 7.65 -1.28 -6.34
N ASP A 26 8.27 -0.76 -7.38
CA ASP A 26 8.60 -1.54 -8.57
C ASP A 26 9.96 -2.19 -8.31
N ALA A 27 10.00 -3.53 -8.30
CA ALA A 27 11.20 -4.30 -8.01
C ALA A 27 11.63 -5.09 -9.26
N LEU A 28 12.93 -5.14 -9.52
CA LEU A 28 13.50 -5.99 -10.56
C LEU A 28 13.66 -7.42 -10.03
N TYR A 29 13.72 -8.40 -10.94
CA TYR A 29 14.11 -9.75 -10.56
C TYR A 29 15.47 -9.77 -9.87
N ASP A 30 15.63 -10.68 -8.92
CA ASP A 30 16.82 -10.87 -8.09
C ASP A 30 17.22 -9.66 -7.22
N SER A 31 16.41 -8.61 -7.19
CA SER A 31 16.61 -7.48 -6.28
C SER A 31 16.17 -7.81 -4.86
N SER A 32 16.40 -6.87 -3.94
CA SER A 32 15.95 -6.97 -2.54
C SER A 32 15.13 -5.75 -2.14
N VAL A 33 14.09 -5.97 -1.36
CA VAL A 33 13.16 -4.96 -0.88
C VAL A 33 13.04 -5.02 0.63
N ASN A 34 13.05 -3.84 1.27
CA ASN A 34 12.77 -3.69 2.69
C ASN A 34 11.48 -2.92 2.89
N PHE A 35 10.63 -3.45 3.77
CA PHE A 35 9.47 -2.75 4.31
C PHE A 35 9.63 -2.56 5.81
N THR A 36 9.23 -1.38 6.29
CA THR A 36 9.27 -1.02 7.70
C THR A 36 7.85 -0.85 8.21
N CYS A 37 7.57 -1.43 9.37
CA CYS A 37 6.27 -1.41 10.00
C CYS A 37 6.14 -0.32 11.06
N ASP A 38 5.81 0.89 10.61
CA ASP A 38 5.63 2.07 11.47
C ASP A 38 4.28 2.75 11.19
N PRO A 39 3.14 2.19 11.64
CA PRO A 39 1.84 2.78 11.33
C PRO A 39 1.69 4.21 11.86
N ALA A 40 1.04 5.05 11.05
CA ALA A 40 0.65 6.39 11.48
C ALA A 40 -0.22 6.31 12.75
N GLY A 41 0.00 7.25 13.67
CA GLY A 41 -0.74 7.30 14.94
C GLY A 41 -0.14 6.46 16.07
N LEU A 42 0.80 5.56 15.78
CA LEU A 42 1.52 4.83 16.82
C LEU A 42 2.77 5.61 17.25
N ASN A 43 2.77 6.15 18.47
CA ASN A 43 3.97 6.73 19.04
C ASN A 43 4.75 5.67 19.83
N MET A 44 5.87 5.21 19.26
CA MET A 44 6.71 4.19 19.91
C MET A 44 7.37 4.71 21.19
N THR A 45 7.51 6.03 21.39
CA THR A 45 8.14 6.57 22.61
C THR A 45 7.22 6.52 23.83
N THR A 46 5.93 6.31 23.63
CA THR A 46 4.93 6.24 24.72
C THR A 46 4.59 4.80 25.11
N LEU A 47 5.18 3.81 24.43
CA LEU A 47 4.89 2.40 24.63
C LEU A 47 6.12 1.70 25.20
N GLU A 48 5.90 0.93 26.25
CA GLU A 48 6.93 0.07 26.83
C GLU A 48 7.24 -1.13 25.91
N PRO A 49 8.47 -1.66 25.96
CA PRO A 49 8.81 -2.90 25.27
C PRO A 49 7.82 -4.02 25.58
N GLY A 50 7.37 -4.74 24.55
CA GLY A 50 6.41 -5.84 24.69
C GLY A 50 4.93 -5.41 24.71
N GLN A 51 4.60 -4.12 24.67
CA GLN A 51 3.21 -3.65 24.54
C GLN A 51 2.67 -3.66 23.10
N VAL A 52 3.51 -4.04 22.14
CA VAL A 52 3.14 -4.15 20.73
C VAL A 52 3.57 -5.49 20.17
N THR A 53 2.71 -6.09 19.37
CA THR A 53 3.03 -7.29 18.59
C THR A 53 2.90 -6.96 17.12
N ARG A 54 3.90 -7.33 16.32
CA ARG A 54 3.91 -7.11 14.88
C ARG A 54 3.78 -8.43 14.16
N ILE A 55 2.90 -8.46 13.17
CA ILE A 55 2.72 -9.58 12.27
C ILE A 55 2.79 -9.06 10.83
N TRP A 56 3.37 -9.86 9.95
CA TRP A 56 3.40 -9.62 8.52
C TRP A 56 2.47 -10.60 7.82
N LEU A 57 1.64 -10.09 6.93
CA LEU A 57 0.82 -10.88 6.02
C LEU A 57 1.44 -10.76 4.63
N LEU A 58 1.86 -11.89 4.07
CA LEU A 58 2.38 -11.99 2.71
C LEU A 58 1.23 -11.97 1.69
N PRO A 59 1.53 -11.72 0.39
CA PRO A 59 0.55 -11.82 -0.69
C PRO A 59 -0.14 -13.19 -0.77
N THR A 60 0.56 -14.24 -0.35
CA THR A 60 0.08 -15.62 -0.25
C THR A 60 -0.86 -15.86 0.94
N ALA A 61 -1.16 -14.83 1.72
CA ALA A 61 -1.90 -14.86 2.99
C ALA A 61 -1.17 -15.58 4.15
N GLU A 62 0.10 -15.92 3.98
CA GLU A 62 0.91 -16.46 5.07
C GLU A 62 1.24 -15.38 6.11
N VAL A 63 1.21 -15.78 7.39
CA VAL A 63 1.50 -14.90 8.53
C VAL A 63 2.90 -15.16 9.03
N LEU A 64 3.74 -14.13 9.03
CA LEU A 64 5.10 -14.18 9.61
C LEU A 64 5.19 -13.29 10.84
N THR A 65 5.97 -13.73 11.83
CA THR A 65 6.29 -13.00 13.06
C THR A 65 7.79 -12.97 13.27
N ALA A 66 8.24 -12.22 14.29
CA ALA A 66 9.62 -12.30 14.73
C ALA A 66 9.99 -13.76 15.02
N GLY A 67 11.12 -14.23 14.48
CA GLY A 67 11.59 -15.61 14.65
C GLY A 67 10.93 -16.65 13.74
N THR A 68 10.02 -16.28 12.85
CA THR A 68 9.56 -17.20 11.80
C THR A 68 10.74 -17.61 10.92
N THR A 69 10.88 -18.91 10.70
CA THR A 69 11.93 -19.52 9.86
C THR A 69 11.28 -20.42 8.79
N GLY A 70 12.06 -20.86 7.80
CA GLY A 70 11.57 -21.72 6.71
C GLY A 70 11.33 -20.99 5.38
N HIS A 71 11.33 -19.65 5.40
CA HIS A 71 11.37 -18.84 4.19
C HIS A 71 12.80 -18.64 3.73
N ALA A 72 13.15 -19.18 2.54
CA ALA A 72 14.50 -19.00 2.01
C ALA A 72 14.80 -17.54 1.63
N ARG A 73 13.78 -16.82 1.15
CA ARG A 73 13.89 -15.50 0.53
C ARG A 73 13.28 -14.36 1.35
N VAL A 74 12.61 -14.65 2.45
CA VAL A 74 11.90 -13.66 3.27
C VAL A 74 12.34 -13.78 4.72
N ASP A 75 12.81 -12.69 5.30
CA ASP A 75 13.15 -12.61 6.72
C ASP A 75 12.35 -11.52 7.43
N VAL A 76 12.01 -11.80 8.68
CA VAL A 76 11.43 -10.82 9.60
C VAL A 76 12.48 -10.41 10.62
N LEU A 77 12.92 -9.15 10.54
CA LEU A 77 14.02 -8.57 11.29
C LEU A 77 13.52 -7.54 12.32
N ASN A 78 14.41 -7.14 13.24
CA ASN A 78 14.16 -6.09 14.23
C ASN A 78 12.86 -6.29 15.03
N ASP A 79 12.69 -7.49 15.61
CA ASP A 79 11.51 -7.85 16.42
C ASP A 79 10.19 -7.61 15.66
N GLY A 80 10.15 -8.07 14.40
CA GLY A 80 8.95 -7.91 13.57
C GLY A 80 8.84 -6.57 12.87
N ARG A 81 9.73 -5.60 13.12
CA ARG A 81 9.59 -4.24 12.57
C ARG A 81 9.94 -4.16 11.09
N VAL A 82 10.85 -5.00 10.60
CA VAL A 82 11.32 -4.94 9.21
C VAL A 82 11.08 -6.26 8.51
N LEU A 83 10.44 -6.23 7.34
CA LEU A 83 10.38 -7.35 6.43
C LEU A 83 11.45 -7.17 5.35
N HIS A 84 12.32 -8.15 5.19
CA HIS A 84 13.35 -8.19 4.16
C HIS A 84 13.01 -9.29 3.16
N VAL A 85 12.77 -8.90 1.90
CA VAL A 85 12.56 -9.81 0.77
C VAL A 85 13.81 -9.75 -0.10
N ARG A 86 14.44 -10.89 -0.38
CA ARG A 86 15.63 -11.01 -1.25
C ARG A 86 15.34 -11.90 -2.44
N SER A 87 16.12 -11.75 -3.50
CA SER A 87 15.96 -12.53 -4.73
C SER A 87 14.51 -12.47 -5.23
N VAL A 88 14.00 -11.25 -5.39
CA VAL A 88 12.59 -10.98 -5.73
C VAL A 88 12.22 -11.67 -7.06
N ASN A 89 11.06 -12.33 -7.09
CA ASN A 89 10.50 -13.02 -8.26
C ASN A 89 8.97 -12.89 -8.33
N ASP A 90 8.33 -13.50 -9.33
CA ASP A 90 6.88 -13.37 -9.57
C ASP A 90 5.99 -13.77 -8.38
N GLU A 91 6.48 -14.65 -7.49
CA GLU A 91 5.73 -15.08 -6.30
C GLU A 91 5.62 -13.97 -5.25
N ASP A 92 6.52 -12.98 -5.29
CA ASP A 92 6.52 -11.83 -4.38
C ASP A 92 5.62 -10.70 -4.88
N PHE A 93 5.08 -10.80 -6.09
CA PHE A 93 4.15 -9.81 -6.60
C PHE A 93 2.90 -9.75 -5.72
N GLY A 94 2.54 -8.54 -5.29
CA GLY A 94 1.29 -8.30 -4.60
C GLY A 94 1.42 -7.41 -3.39
N VAL A 95 0.48 -7.58 -2.46
CA VAL A 95 0.29 -6.68 -1.32
C VAL A 95 0.75 -7.38 -0.05
N TYR A 96 1.58 -6.67 0.71
CA TYR A 96 2.02 -7.08 2.02
C TYR A 96 1.34 -6.19 3.05
N TYR A 97 0.91 -6.75 4.17
CA TYR A 97 0.43 -5.95 5.30
C TYR A 97 1.33 -6.16 6.50
N CYS A 98 1.79 -5.07 7.11
CA CYS A 98 2.17 -5.17 8.51
C CYS A 98 0.96 -4.82 9.37
N VAL A 99 0.65 -5.66 10.34
CA VAL A 99 -0.36 -5.39 11.36
C VAL A 99 0.32 -5.30 12.71
N VAL A 100 0.09 -4.18 13.39
CA VAL A 100 0.53 -3.95 14.77
C VAL A 100 -0.67 -4.06 15.68
N ARG A 101 -0.60 -4.98 16.63
CA ARG A 101 -1.55 -5.08 17.73
C ARG A 101 -0.96 -4.39 18.95
N VAL A 102 -1.65 -3.37 19.45
CA VAL A 102 -1.30 -2.70 20.70
C VAL A 102 -1.95 -3.46 21.87
N PHE A 103 -1.30 -3.49 23.03
CA PHE A 103 -1.81 -4.17 24.23
C PHE A 103 -3.23 -3.70 24.65
N THR A 104 -3.58 -2.46 24.35
CA THR A 104 -4.92 -1.88 24.55
C THR A 104 -6.02 -2.56 23.74
N GLY A 105 -5.66 -3.38 22.75
CA GLY A 105 -6.59 -4.05 21.84
C GLY A 105 -6.79 -3.32 20.51
N GLU A 106 -6.11 -2.20 20.30
CA GLU A 106 -6.11 -1.50 19.01
C GLU A 106 -5.25 -2.23 17.98
N TYR A 107 -5.70 -2.20 16.72
CA TYR A 107 -5.00 -2.78 15.58
C TYR A 107 -4.73 -1.68 14.55
N LEU A 108 -3.47 -1.57 14.15
CA LEU A 108 -3.04 -0.65 13.10
C LEU A 108 -2.41 -1.47 11.98
N ALA A 109 -2.64 -1.05 10.73
CA ALA A 109 -2.09 -1.74 9.57
C ALA A 109 -1.40 -0.79 8.62
N VAL A 110 -0.27 -1.24 8.05
CA VAL A 110 0.46 -0.58 6.99
C VAL A 110 0.46 -1.47 5.76
N ARG A 111 -0.01 -0.93 4.63
CA ARG A 111 -0.10 -1.65 3.37
C ARG A 111 1.13 -1.36 2.51
N HIS A 112 1.95 -2.37 2.25
CA HIS A 112 3.06 -2.32 1.31
C HIS A 112 2.72 -3.10 0.03
N GLY A 113 3.53 -2.94 -1.02
CA GLY A 113 3.34 -3.73 -2.22
C GLY A 113 4.59 -3.80 -3.07
N ILE A 114 4.78 -4.97 -3.69
CA ILE A 114 5.83 -5.21 -4.68
C ILE A 114 5.16 -5.44 -6.02
N ASN A 115 5.58 -4.65 -7.00
CA ASN A 115 5.29 -4.87 -8.41
C ASN A 115 6.57 -5.39 -9.06
N VAL A 116 6.63 -6.70 -9.28
CA VAL A 116 7.82 -7.38 -9.82
C VAL A 116 7.83 -7.21 -11.31
N ASN A 117 8.87 -6.53 -11.82
CA ASN A 117 9.06 -6.28 -13.23
C ASN A 117 7.73 -5.91 -13.93
N GLY A 118 6.99 -4.99 -13.30
CA GLY A 118 5.71 -4.55 -13.85
C GLY A 118 5.87 -4.13 -15.29
N ALA A 119 4.79 -4.11 -16.08
CA ALA A 119 4.86 -3.53 -17.42
C ALA A 119 5.51 -2.15 -17.32
N TYR A 120 6.68 -1.95 -17.94
CA TYR A 120 7.34 -0.66 -18.02
C TYR A 120 6.40 0.29 -18.76
N TRP A 121 5.65 1.13 -18.03
CA TRP A 121 4.71 2.09 -18.63
C TRP A 121 5.38 3.43 -19.00
N GLY A 122 6.71 3.54 -18.87
CA GLY A 122 7.45 4.73 -19.35
C GLY A 122 7.39 4.81 -20.88
N ASP A 123 7.19 6.00 -21.44
CA ASP A 123 7.08 6.39 -22.87
C ASP A 123 6.33 5.46 -23.86
N LEU A 124 5.83 4.27 -23.49
CA LEU A 124 5.00 3.42 -24.35
C LEU A 124 3.68 4.12 -24.65
N PHE A 125 3.10 4.81 -23.67
CA PHE A 125 1.94 5.66 -23.92
C PHE A 125 2.25 6.80 -24.88
N LYS A 126 3.50 7.25 -25.01
CA LYS A 126 3.91 8.32 -25.93
C LYS A 126 4.28 7.78 -27.32
N GLN A 127 4.90 6.60 -27.38
CA GLN A 127 5.28 5.91 -28.61
C GLN A 127 4.08 5.24 -29.31
N TYR A 128 3.12 4.76 -28.52
CA TYR A 128 1.97 4.01 -29.02
C TYR A 128 0.64 4.73 -28.80
N TYR A 129 0.63 5.98 -28.30
CA TYR A 129 -0.60 6.76 -28.11
C TYR A 129 -1.52 6.68 -29.33
N ASP A 130 -0.91 6.87 -30.50
CA ASP A 130 -1.60 6.95 -31.78
C ASP A 130 -2.10 5.58 -32.28
N ASN A 131 -1.59 4.48 -31.71
CA ASN A 131 -1.93 3.10 -32.07
C ASN A 131 -2.72 2.36 -30.98
N LEU A 132 -3.14 3.05 -29.91
CA LEU A 132 -3.95 2.46 -28.86
C LEU A 132 -5.35 2.15 -29.38
N ILE A 133 -5.64 0.88 -29.65
CA ILE A 133 -7.01 0.41 -29.84
C ILE A 133 -7.69 0.39 -28.47
N THR A 134 -8.33 1.50 -28.13
CA THR A 134 -9.15 1.59 -26.92
C THR A 134 -10.49 0.94 -27.18
N GLY A 135 -10.65 -0.32 -26.77
CA GLY A 135 -11.92 -1.02 -26.83
C GLY A 135 -12.96 -0.32 -25.95
N ARG A 136 -13.95 0.34 -26.55
CA ARG A 136 -15.15 0.80 -25.83
C ARG A 136 -16.06 -0.39 -25.58
N ILE A 137 -16.21 -0.81 -24.33
CA ILE A 137 -17.38 -1.59 -23.93
C ILE A 137 -18.57 -0.61 -23.91
N LEU A 138 -19.34 -0.60 -25.00
CA LEU A 138 -20.68 -0.03 -24.97
C LEU A 138 -21.52 -0.98 -24.13
N LEU A 139 -21.76 -0.64 -22.86
CA LEU A 139 -22.88 -1.19 -22.14
C LEU A 139 -24.14 -0.69 -22.85
N GLN A 140 -24.60 -1.45 -23.85
CA GLN A 140 -25.97 -1.30 -24.31
C GLN A 140 -26.86 -1.60 -23.09
N PRO A 141 -27.77 -0.68 -22.72
CA PRO A 141 -28.76 -1.01 -21.71
C PRO A 141 -29.68 -2.06 -22.32
N SER A 142 -29.37 -3.34 -22.10
CA SER A 142 -30.35 -4.40 -22.29
C SER A 142 -31.50 -4.07 -21.34
N ARG A 143 -32.65 -3.71 -21.91
CA ARG A 143 -33.89 -3.56 -21.16
C ARG A 143 -34.13 -4.86 -20.39
N CYS A 144 -34.17 -4.79 -19.07
CA CYS A 144 -34.75 -5.87 -18.28
C CYS A 144 -36.18 -6.09 -18.79
N PRO A 145 -36.59 -7.33 -19.13
CA PRO A 145 -37.97 -7.61 -19.45
C PRO A 145 -38.81 -7.36 -18.19
N SER A 146 -39.75 -6.43 -18.26
CA SER A 146 -40.73 -6.19 -17.21
C SER A 146 -41.63 -7.42 -17.10
N ALA A 147 -41.62 -8.05 -15.92
CA ALA A 147 -42.52 -9.13 -15.58
C ALA A 147 -43.97 -8.63 -15.67
N THR A 148 -44.73 -9.14 -16.63
CA THR A 148 -46.18 -9.03 -16.64
C THR A 148 -46.73 -10.22 -15.86
N SER A 149 -47.36 -9.94 -14.71
CA SER A 149 -48.09 -10.93 -13.93
C SER A 149 -49.32 -11.37 -14.72
N PRO A 150 -49.56 -12.68 -14.91
CA PRO A 150 -50.83 -13.14 -15.46
C PRO A 150 -51.91 -13.14 -14.36
N ASN A 151 -53.11 -12.71 -14.73
CA ASN A 151 -54.36 -13.04 -14.05
C ASN A 151 -54.85 -14.40 -14.53
#